data_AF-A0A4U9HT16-F1
#
_entry.id   AF-A0A4U9HT16-F1
#
_cell.length_a   1.000
_cell.length_b   1.000
_cell.length_c   1.000
_cell.angle_alpha   90.00
_cell.angle_beta   90.00
_cell.angle_gamma   90.00
#
_symmetry.space_group_name_H-M   'P 1'
#
loop_
_entity.id
_entity.type
_entity.pdbx_description
1 polymer ?
#
loop_
_entity_poly.entity_id
_entity_poly.type
_entity_poly.pdbx_seq_one_letter_code
_entity_poly.pdbx_strand_id
1 'polypeptide(L)'
;MQSILRNPLAEPYLLGISSGASLGAVCVMLLGVGGSTLGISGGAFVGACCAFGLIMLITHGMTDSPPRILLAGIAGTQLFNAMTAYIVSTSANAEQSRSVMFWLLGSLSGVRWPDAILALAVVMTGLMVVFAFSRSLDTFTFGDEVSTTLGVPVTLVRIILLLTCALVTAVMVSIIGAVGFVGLVIPHITRLLCGPGIAAPFP
;
A
#
# COMPACT_ATOMS: atom_id res chain seq x y z
N MET A 1 5.30 8.15 -0.59
CA MET A 1 3.94 8.56 -1.05
C MET A 1 3.78 10.07 -1.09
N GLN A 2 3.80 10.78 0.05
CA GLN A 2 3.49 12.21 0.12
C GLN A 2 4.33 13.12 -0.78
N SER A 3 5.66 12.91 -0.85
CA SER A 3 6.52 13.68 -1.77
C SER A 3 6.22 13.35 -3.25
N ILE A 4 6.11 12.06 -3.58
CA ILE A 4 5.85 11.58 -4.95
C ILE A 4 4.52 12.10 -5.51
N LEU A 5 3.47 12.05 -4.70
CA LEU A 5 2.13 12.51 -5.09
C LEU A 5 1.94 14.00 -4.84
N ARG A 6 2.95 14.69 -4.29
CA ARG A 6 2.89 16.11 -3.87
C ARG A 6 1.61 16.42 -3.07
N ASN A 7 1.22 15.49 -2.23
CA ASN A 7 -0.01 15.56 -1.45
C ASN A 7 0.26 15.09 -0.01
N PRO A 8 0.15 15.98 1.00
CA PRO A 8 0.40 15.63 2.39
C PRO A 8 -0.61 14.62 2.95
N LEU A 9 -1.76 14.45 2.31
CA LEU A 9 -2.78 13.45 2.67
C LEU A 9 -2.56 12.11 1.96
N ALA A 10 -1.46 11.96 1.21
CA ALA A 10 -1.21 10.70 0.52
C ALA A 10 -0.76 9.59 1.48
N GLU A 11 -1.60 8.58 1.65
CA GLU A 11 -1.29 7.34 2.36
C GLU A 11 -1.12 6.14 1.42
N PRO A 12 -0.43 5.07 1.85
CA PRO A 12 -0.22 3.87 1.03
C PRO A 12 -1.51 3.19 0.57
N TYR A 13 -2.60 3.35 1.33
CA TYR A 13 -3.88 2.71 1.03
C TYR A 13 -4.60 3.33 -0.17
N LEU A 14 -4.20 4.53 -0.59
CA LEU A 14 -4.74 5.19 -1.77
C LEU A 14 -4.46 4.43 -3.07
N LEU A 15 -3.54 3.48 -3.06
CA LEU A 15 -3.27 2.62 -4.20
C LEU A 15 -4.15 1.36 -4.23
N GLY A 16 -5.28 1.35 -3.51
CA GLY A 16 -6.23 0.22 -3.49
C GLY A 16 -5.67 -1.08 -2.92
N ILE A 17 -4.44 -1.05 -2.38
CA ILE A 17 -3.71 -2.22 -1.87
C ILE A 17 -4.47 -2.85 -0.71
N SER A 18 -4.92 -2.03 0.24
CA SER A 18 -5.65 -2.51 1.41
C SER A 18 -7.00 -3.11 1.02
N SER A 19 -7.78 -2.46 0.15
CA SER A 19 -9.07 -2.99 -0.32
C SER A 19 -8.90 -4.24 -1.18
N GLY A 20 -7.82 -4.31 -1.97
CA GLY A 20 -7.45 -5.52 -2.72
C GLY A 20 -7.08 -6.68 -1.80
N ALA A 21 -6.30 -6.40 -0.76
CA ALA A 21 -5.95 -7.40 0.25
C ALA A 21 -7.19 -7.93 0.98
N SER A 22 -8.10 -7.03 1.35
CA SER A 22 -9.40 -7.37 1.93
C SER A 22 -10.21 -8.28 1.02
N LEU A 23 -10.34 -7.94 -0.26
CA LEU A 23 -11.03 -8.81 -1.21
C LEU A 23 -10.35 -10.18 -1.31
N GLY A 24 -9.02 -10.21 -1.43
CA GLY A 24 -8.24 -11.44 -1.52
C GLY A 24 -8.43 -12.34 -0.30
N ALA A 25 -8.37 -11.78 0.90
CA ALA A 25 -8.63 -12.49 2.15
C ALA A 25 -10.06 -13.05 2.18
N VAL A 26 -11.05 -12.24 1.80
CA VAL A 26 -12.46 -12.63 1.77
C VAL A 26 -12.72 -13.75 0.75
N CYS A 27 -12.08 -13.71 -0.41
CA CYS A 27 -12.14 -14.80 -1.40
C CYS A 27 -11.59 -16.11 -0.81
N VAL A 28 -10.48 -16.09 -0.08
CA VAL A 28 -9.96 -17.29 0.59
C VAL A 28 -10.93 -17.78 1.67
N MET A 29 -11.45 -16.87 2.51
CA MET A 29 -12.30 -17.22 3.65
C MET A 29 -13.68 -17.75 3.26
N LEU A 30 -14.31 -17.15 2.24
CA LEU A 30 -15.70 -17.45 1.88
C LEU A 30 -15.82 -18.37 0.68
N LEU A 31 -14.94 -18.24 -0.31
CA LEU A 31 -14.98 -19.04 -1.54
C LEU A 31 -14.00 -20.22 -1.50
N GLY A 32 -13.14 -20.30 -0.48
CA GLY A 32 -12.13 -21.36 -0.35
C GLY A 32 -11.02 -21.30 -1.39
N VAL A 33 -10.95 -20.24 -2.19
CA VAL A 33 -9.97 -20.09 -3.29
C VAL A 33 -8.56 -20.07 -2.71
N GLY A 34 -7.75 -21.08 -2.99
CA GLY A 34 -6.37 -21.17 -2.51
C GLY A 34 -6.23 -21.42 -1.00
N GLY A 35 -7.29 -21.84 -0.30
CA GLY A 35 -7.27 -22.04 1.15
C GLY A 35 -6.24 -23.05 1.65
N SER A 36 -5.97 -24.12 0.89
CA SER A 36 -4.99 -25.15 1.25
C SER A 36 -3.54 -24.83 0.86
N THR A 37 -3.33 -23.88 -0.07
CA THR A 37 -2.01 -23.60 -0.65
C THR A 37 -1.45 -22.22 -0.28
N LEU A 38 -2.30 -21.19 -0.26
CA LEU A 38 -1.91 -19.79 0.00
C LEU A 38 -2.27 -19.35 1.41
N GLY A 39 -3.36 -19.89 1.98
CA GLY A 39 -3.95 -19.37 3.20
C GLY A 39 -4.45 -17.93 3.06
N ILE A 40 -4.96 -17.36 4.14
CA ILE A 40 -5.56 -16.02 4.15
C ILE A 40 -4.51 -14.95 3.80
N SER A 41 -3.31 -15.03 4.38
CA SER A 41 -2.22 -14.09 4.12
C SER A 41 -1.75 -14.15 2.66
N GLY A 42 -1.64 -15.33 2.06
CA GLY A 42 -1.30 -15.46 0.64
C GLY A 42 -2.38 -14.85 -0.26
N GLY A 43 -3.66 -15.10 0.02
CA GLY A 43 -4.76 -14.49 -0.73
C GLY A 43 -4.80 -12.96 -0.58
N ALA A 44 -4.56 -12.45 0.63
CA ALA A 44 -4.46 -11.02 0.89
C ALA A 44 -3.30 -10.38 0.11
N PHE A 45 -2.13 -11.01 0.10
CA PHE A 45 -0.98 -10.53 -0.66
C PHE A 45 -1.26 -10.50 -2.17
N VAL A 46 -1.80 -11.59 -2.71
CA VAL A 46 -2.16 -11.66 -4.14
C VAL A 46 -3.22 -10.62 -4.48
N GLY A 47 -4.25 -10.45 -3.64
CA GLY A 47 -5.28 -9.44 -3.81
C GLY A 47 -4.72 -8.01 -3.81
N ALA A 48 -3.78 -7.71 -2.91
CA ALA A 48 -3.06 -6.44 -2.88
C ALA A 48 -2.25 -6.20 -4.17
N CYS A 49 -1.49 -7.20 -4.63
CA CYS A 49 -0.72 -7.11 -5.87
C CYS A 49 -1.63 -6.93 -7.10
N CYS A 50 -2.74 -7.66 -7.16
CA CYS A 50 -3.74 -7.51 -8.23
C CYS A 50 -4.35 -6.11 -8.24
N ALA A 51 -4.69 -5.55 -7.08
CA ALA A 51 -5.23 -4.20 -6.97
C ALA A 51 -4.22 -3.13 -7.41
N PHE A 52 -2.98 -3.24 -6.95
CA PHE A 52 -1.91 -2.36 -7.39
C PHE A 52 -1.65 -2.47 -8.89
N GLY A 53 -1.59 -3.70 -9.42
CA GLY A 53 -1.42 -3.96 -10.85
C GLY A 53 -2.55 -3.39 -11.71
N LEU A 54 -3.80 -3.50 -11.24
CA LEU A 54 -4.96 -2.90 -11.91
C LEU A 54 -4.83 -1.37 -11.99
N ILE A 55 -4.47 -0.71 -10.88
CA ILE A 55 -4.29 0.74 -10.86
C ILE A 55 -3.10 1.16 -11.72
N MET A 56 -2.02 0.39 -11.70
CA MET A 56 -0.88 0.61 -12.58
C MET A 56 -1.30 0.52 -14.06
N LEU A 57 -2.14 -0.46 -14.43
CA LEU A 57 -2.67 -0.59 -15.79
C LEU A 57 -3.55 0.60 -16.18
N ILE A 58 -4.47 1.02 -15.31
CA ILE A 58 -5.37 2.17 -15.54
C ILE A 58 -4.58 3.49 -15.71
N THR A 59 -3.45 3.60 -15.03
CA THR A 59 -2.61 4.82 -15.00
C THR A 59 -1.38 4.73 -15.94
N HIS A 60 -1.41 3.81 -16.90
CA HIS A 60 -0.33 3.58 -17.88
C HIS A 60 1.06 3.37 -17.26
N GLY A 61 1.13 2.65 -16.15
CA GLY A 61 2.38 2.47 -15.40
C GLY A 61 2.63 3.58 -14.39
N MET A 62 1.58 4.23 -13.85
CA MET A 62 1.70 5.37 -12.93
C MET A 62 2.44 6.58 -13.52
N THR A 63 2.40 6.70 -14.85
CA THR A 63 3.02 7.81 -15.60
C THR A 63 2.08 9.00 -15.72
N ASP A 64 0.78 8.79 -15.49
CA ASP A 64 -0.22 9.84 -15.41
C ASP A 64 0.07 10.86 -14.28
N SER A 65 -0.62 12.00 -14.33
CA SER A 65 -0.46 13.04 -13.31
C SER A 65 -0.88 12.56 -11.91
N PRO A 66 -0.25 13.04 -10.82
CA PRO A 66 -0.59 12.61 -9.46
C PRO A 66 -2.09 12.65 -9.10
N PRO A 67 -2.88 13.67 -9.53
CA PRO A 67 -4.33 13.67 -9.30
C PRO A 67 -5.07 12.53 -10.02
N ARG A 68 -4.65 12.14 -11.23
CA ARG A 68 -5.25 11.00 -11.96
C ARG A 68 -4.95 9.69 -11.26
N ILE A 69 -3.72 9.50 -10.79
CA ILE A 69 -3.33 8.31 -10.02
C ILE A 69 -4.18 8.21 -8.75
N LEU A 70 -4.41 9.34 -8.06
CA LEU A 70 -5.28 9.40 -6.89
C LEU A 70 -6.72 9.00 -7.23
N LEU A 71 -7.32 9.56 -8.28
CA LEU A 71 -8.68 9.24 -8.71
C LEU A 71 -8.83 7.78 -9.13
N ALA A 72 -7.84 7.23 -9.86
CA ALA A 72 -7.81 5.81 -10.21
C ALA A 72 -7.74 4.92 -8.97
N GLY A 73 -6.95 5.31 -7.98
CA GLY A 73 -6.85 4.64 -6.68
C GLY A 73 -8.16 4.64 -5.89
N ILE A 74 -8.85 5.79 -5.82
CA ILE A 74 -10.16 5.91 -5.17
C ILE A 74 -11.20 5.04 -5.89
N ALA A 75 -11.27 5.11 -7.22
CA ALA A 75 -12.18 4.30 -8.01
C ALA A 75 -11.92 2.80 -7.83
N GLY A 76 -10.65 2.39 -7.87
CA GLY A 76 -10.22 1.01 -7.62
C GLY A 76 -10.62 0.54 -6.22
N THR A 77 -10.40 1.36 -5.20
CA THR A 77 -10.79 1.06 -3.82
C THR A 77 -12.29 0.79 -3.70
N GLN A 78 -13.12 1.62 -4.33
CA GLN A 78 -14.58 1.45 -4.33
C GLN A 78 -15.01 0.18 -5.07
N LEU A 79 -14.34 -0.16 -6.17
CA LEU A 79 -14.58 -1.41 -6.89
C LEU A 79 -14.28 -2.64 -6.00
N PHE A 80 -13.11 -2.67 -5.35
CA PHE A 80 -12.73 -3.76 -4.44
C PHE A 80 -13.66 -3.87 -3.23
N ASN A 81 -14.09 -2.74 -2.68
CA ASN A 81 -15.07 -2.71 -1.60
C ASN A 81 -16.43 -3.26 -2.04
N ALA A 82 -16.91 -2.88 -3.23
CA ALA A 82 -18.16 -3.39 -3.79
C ALA A 82 -18.11 -4.91 -4.03
N MET A 83 -17.00 -5.41 -4.58
CA MET A 83 -16.78 -6.86 -4.75
C MET A 83 -16.74 -7.57 -3.40
N THR A 84 -16.06 -7.01 -2.41
CA THR A 84 -15.98 -7.59 -1.05
C THR A 84 -17.38 -7.68 -0.44
N ALA A 85 -18.15 -6.61 -0.50
CA ALA A 85 -19.51 -6.56 0.02
C ALA A 85 -20.42 -7.59 -0.67
N TYR A 86 -20.32 -7.73 -2.00
CA TYR A 86 -21.07 -8.71 -2.77
C TYR A 86 -20.78 -10.17 -2.36
N ILE A 87 -19.49 -10.52 -2.16
CA ILE A 87 -19.11 -11.87 -1.74
C ILE A 87 -19.63 -12.14 -0.32
N VAL A 88 -19.45 -11.18 0.59
CA VAL A 88 -19.94 -11.30 1.97
C VAL A 88 -21.46 -11.45 2.00
N SER A 89 -22.21 -10.64 1.25
CA SER A 89 -23.67 -10.69 1.25
C SER A 89 -24.23 -11.99 0.68
N THR A 90 -23.52 -12.61 -0.27
CA THR A 90 -24.01 -13.80 -0.99
C THR A 90 -23.56 -15.10 -0.33
N SER A 91 -22.39 -15.11 0.30
CA SER A 91 -21.69 -16.35 0.67
C SER A 91 -21.39 -16.48 2.17
N ALA A 92 -21.56 -15.44 2.97
CA ALA A 92 -21.15 -15.47 4.38
C ALA A 92 -22.26 -15.92 5.34
N ASN A 93 -21.95 -16.90 6.17
CA ASN A 93 -22.72 -17.22 7.37
C ASN A 93 -22.35 -16.27 8.54
N ALA A 94 -23.15 -16.24 9.61
CA ALA A 94 -22.94 -15.33 10.75
C ALA A 94 -21.52 -15.38 11.36
N GLU A 95 -20.94 -16.58 11.46
CA GLU A 95 -19.58 -16.78 11.97
C GLU A 95 -18.50 -16.29 10.99
N GLN A 96 -18.69 -16.52 9.69
CA GLN A 96 -17.77 -16.08 8.65
C GLN A 96 -17.80 -14.55 8.50
N SER A 97 -18.97 -13.92 8.56
CA SER A 97 -19.10 -12.46 8.57
C SER A 97 -18.35 -11.84 9.74
N ARG A 98 -18.45 -12.44 10.93
CA ARG A 98 -17.68 -12.01 12.10
C ARG A 98 -16.17 -12.14 11.87
N SER A 99 -15.73 -13.25 11.28
CA SER A 99 -14.32 -13.50 10.95
C SER A 99 -13.77 -12.49 9.94
N VAL A 100 -14.53 -12.19 8.90
CA VAL A 100 -14.21 -11.14 7.91
C VAL A 100 -14.09 -9.79 8.59
N MET A 101 -15.07 -9.41 9.44
CA MET A 101 -15.00 -8.16 10.20
C MET A 101 -13.71 -8.06 11.03
N PHE A 102 -13.37 -9.11 11.79
CA PHE A 102 -12.13 -9.10 12.58
C PHE A 102 -10.86 -8.98 11.75
N TRP A 103 -10.83 -9.59 10.57
CA TRP A 103 -9.66 -9.47 9.68
C TRP A 103 -9.53 -8.06 9.09
N LEU A 104 -10.66 -7.46 8.69
CA LEU A 104 -10.70 -6.08 8.18
C LEU A 104 -10.27 -5.04 9.22
N LEU A 105 -10.42 -5.33 10.51
CA LEU A 105 -9.92 -4.48 11.60
C LEU A 105 -8.38 -4.52 11.74
N GLY A 106 -7.73 -5.58 11.25
CA GLY A 106 -6.33 -5.86 11.48
C GLY A 106 -6.05 -6.39 12.89
N SER A 107 -5.01 -7.21 13.03
CA SER A 107 -4.56 -7.75 14.32
C SER A 107 -3.11 -8.21 14.28
N LEU A 108 -2.37 -7.96 15.37
CA LEU A 108 -1.04 -8.50 15.61
C LEU A 108 -1.06 -9.85 16.35
N SER A 109 -2.24 -10.31 16.80
CA SER A 109 -2.37 -11.49 17.66
C SER A 109 -1.90 -12.81 17.01
N GLY A 110 -1.90 -12.87 15.68
CA GLY A 110 -1.47 -14.04 14.91
C GLY A 110 0.03 -14.09 14.58
N VAL A 111 0.76 -12.99 14.76
CA VAL A 111 2.12 -12.80 14.24
C VAL A 111 3.12 -13.71 14.96
N ARG A 112 3.94 -14.41 14.19
CA ARG A 112 5.02 -15.28 14.68
C ARG A 112 6.39 -14.73 14.31
N TRP A 113 7.43 -15.32 14.89
CA TRP A 113 8.82 -14.93 14.60
C TRP A 113 9.19 -14.93 13.11
N PRO A 114 8.79 -15.93 12.30
CA PRO A 114 9.05 -15.90 10.85
C PRO A 114 8.39 -14.69 10.16
N ASP A 115 7.17 -14.34 10.54
CA ASP A 115 6.45 -13.18 9.98
C ASP A 115 7.14 -11.87 10.37
N ALA A 116 7.62 -11.77 11.61
CA ALA A 116 8.36 -10.61 12.09
C ALA A 116 9.70 -10.44 11.37
N ILE A 117 10.43 -11.54 11.12
CA ILE A 117 11.70 -11.52 10.38
C ILE A 117 11.45 -11.12 8.92
N LEU A 118 10.41 -11.68 8.29
CA LEU A 118 9.99 -11.31 6.94
C LEU A 118 9.64 -9.82 6.87
N ALA A 119 8.82 -9.34 7.80
CA ALA A 119 8.44 -7.95 7.91
C ALA A 119 9.68 -7.05 8.05
N LEU A 120 10.61 -7.38 8.95
CA LEU A 120 11.85 -6.64 9.13
C LEU A 120 12.68 -6.60 7.83
N ALA A 121 12.87 -7.76 7.17
CA ALA A 121 13.63 -7.84 5.93
C ALA A 121 13.00 -6.98 4.81
N VAL A 122 11.67 -7.01 4.67
CA VAL A 122 10.96 -6.22 3.67
C VAL A 122 10.99 -4.73 3.98
N VAL A 123 10.83 -4.32 5.26
CA VAL A 123 10.97 -2.91 5.65
C VAL A 123 12.39 -2.42 5.41
N MET A 124 13.41 -3.19 5.80
CA MET A 124 14.80 -2.78 5.63
C MET A 124 15.19 -2.63 4.16
N THR A 125 14.75 -3.55 3.30
CA THR A 125 14.98 -3.44 1.85
C THR A 125 14.23 -2.24 1.26
N GLY A 126 12.97 -2.03 1.63
CA GLY A 126 12.21 -0.86 1.21
C GLY A 126 12.84 0.46 1.67
N LEU A 127 13.33 0.50 2.90
CA LEU A 127 14.01 1.66 3.47
C LEU A 127 15.32 1.96 2.73
N MET A 128 16.12 0.93 2.42
CA MET A 128 17.35 1.08 1.64
C MET A 128 17.07 1.67 0.24
N VAL A 129 16.01 1.20 -0.43
CA VAL A 129 15.57 1.77 -1.72
C VAL A 129 15.17 3.24 -1.55
N VAL A 130 14.34 3.57 -0.55
CA VAL A 130 13.91 4.96 -0.30
C VAL A 130 15.11 5.88 -0.03
N PHE A 131 16.09 5.45 0.77
CA PHE A 131 17.30 6.23 1.03
C PHE A 131 18.15 6.44 -0.22
N ALA A 132 18.26 5.43 -1.09
CA ALA A 132 18.97 5.55 -2.37
C ALA A 132 18.36 6.63 -3.28
N PHE A 133 17.05 6.87 -3.17
CA PHE A 133 16.33 7.91 -3.93
C PHE A 133 15.97 9.16 -3.10
N SER A 134 16.55 9.34 -1.91
CA SER A 134 16.27 10.49 -1.02
C SER A 134 16.44 11.84 -1.72
N ARG A 135 17.55 12.03 -2.45
CA ARG A 135 17.81 13.26 -3.23
C ARG A 135 16.76 13.50 -4.31
N SER A 136 16.33 12.44 -5.02
CA SER A 136 15.28 12.55 -6.03
C SER A 136 13.92 12.90 -5.40
N LEU A 137 13.62 12.34 -4.24
CA LEU A 137 12.42 12.66 -3.47
C LEU A 137 12.39 14.12 -2.98
N ASP A 138 13.54 14.70 -2.65
CA ASP A 138 13.64 16.14 -2.34
C ASP A 138 13.41 16.99 -3.59
N THR A 139 13.88 16.57 -4.77
CA THR A 139 13.59 17.34 -6.01
C THR A 139 12.10 17.31 -6.38
N PHE A 140 11.40 16.21 -6.09
CA PHE A 140 9.97 16.07 -6.39
C PHE A 140 9.10 17.10 -5.67
N THR A 141 9.55 17.68 -4.56
CA THR A 141 8.78 18.76 -3.90
C THR A 141 8.71 20.03 -4.73
N PHE A 142 9.66 20.26 -5.65
CA PHE A 142 9.68 21.41 -6.57
C PHE A 142 8.88 21.15 -7.86
N GLY A 143 8.40 19.93 -8.06
CA GLY A 143 7.59 19.52 -9.20
C GLY A 143 8.36 18.77 -10.28
N ASP A 144 7.59 18.14 -11.18
CA ASP A 144 8.13 17.21 -12.18
C ASP A 144 9.03 17.92 -13.21
N GLU A 145 8.65 19.13 -13.64
CA GLU A 145 9.43 19.91 -14.61
C GLU A 145 10.81 20.28 -14.05
N VAL A 146 10.85 20.81 -12.82
CA VAL A 146 12.10 21.16 -12.12
C VAL A 146 12.95 19.92 -11.84
N SER A 147 12.32 18.80 -11.46
CA SER A 147 13.05 17.54 -11.25
C SER A 147 13.68 17.03 -12.54
N THR A 148 12.98 17.18 -13.67
CA THR A 148 13.45 16.75 -14.99
C THR A 148 14.62 17.61 -15.47
N THR A 149 14.59 18.93 -15.25
CA THR A 149 15.71 19.82 -15.58
C THR A 149 16.95 19.57 -14.72
N LEU A 150 16.76 19.09 -13.49
CA LEU A 150 17.83 18.61 -12.61
C LEU A 150 18.36 17.21 -12.97
N GLY A 151 17.88 16.62 -14.07
CA GLY A 151 18.36 15.34 -14.61
C GLY A 151 17.78 14.09 -13.93
N VAL A 152 16.74 14.24 -13.10
CA VAL A 152 16.07 13.09 -12.46
C VAL A 152 15.12 12.43 -13.46
N PRO A 153 15.23 11.10 -13.71
CA PRO A 153 14.26 10.38 -14.52
C PRO A 153 12.97 10.17 -13.72
N VAL A 154 12.14 11.22 -13.64
CA VAL A 154 10.95 11.33 -12.77
C VAL A 154 10.05 10.09 -12.85
N THR A 155 9.75 9.65 -14.06
CA THR A 155 8.86 8.50 -14.30
C THR A 155 9.42 7.20 -13.72
N LEU A 156 10.70 6.91 -13.96
CA LEU A 156 11.34 5.68 -13.49
C LEU A 156 11.45 5.68 -11.96
N VAL A 157 11.90 6.80 -11.37
CA VAL A 157 12.00 6.95 -9.91
C VAL A 157 10.63 6.82 -9.25
N ARG A 158 9.60 7.43 -9.84
CA ARG A 158 8.21 7.32 -9.37
C ARG A 158 7.73 5.86 -9.37
N ILE A 159 7.91 5.13 -10.46
CA ILE A 159 7.50 3.72 -10.57
C ILE A 159 8.21 2.88 -9.52
N ILE A 160 9.54 3.01 -9.39
CA ILE A 160 10.32 2.23 -8.42
C ILE A 160 9.82 2.49 -7.00
N LEU A 161 9.65 3.76 -6.62
CA LEU A 161 9.24 4.12 -5.26
C LEU A 161 7.79 3.75 -4.95
N LEU A 162 6.88 3.88 -5.91
CA LEU A 162 5.48 3.46 -5.74
C LEU A 162 5.39 1.93 -5.64
N LEU A 163 6.14 1.19 -6.46
CA LEU A 163 6.20 -0.27 -6.41
C LEU A 163 6.82 -0.77 -5.10
N THR A 164 7.91 -0.13 -4.65
CA THR A 164 8.54 -0.44 -3.36
C THR A 164 7.55 -0.24 -2.21
N CYS A 165 6.89 0.93 -2.17
CA CYS A 165 5.89 1.22 -1.15
C CYS A 165 4.71 0.26 -1.23
N ALA A 166 4.28 -0.11 -2.44
CA ALA A 166 3.19 -1.04 -2.65
C ALA A 166 3.53 -2.44 -2.13
N LEU A 167 4.72 -2.95 -2.44
CA LEU A 167 5.18 -4.26 -1.96
C LEU A 167 5.33 -4.30 -0.44
N VAL A 168 5.97 -3.29 0.15
CA VAL A 168 6.10 -3.19 1.62
C VAL A 168 4.72 -3.19 2.26
N THR A 169 3.79 -2.38 1.74
CA THR A 169 2.42 -2.30 2.26
C THR A 169 1.67 -3.61 2.09
N ALA A 170 1.78 -4.27 0.92
CA ALA A 170 1.13 -5.53 0.64
C ALA A 170 1.58 -6.65 1.59
N VAL A 171 2.89 -6.72 1.89
CA VAL A 171 3.43 -7.68 2.87
C VAL A 171 2.97 -7.36 4.28
N MET A 172 2.99 -6.09 4.69
CA MET A 172 2.51 -5.73 6.03
C MET A 172 1.03 -6.09 6.18
N VAL A 173 0.18 -5.67 5.23
CA VAL A 173 -1.25 -5.93 5.28
C VAL A 173 -1.59 -7.41 5.19
N SER A 174 -0.80 -8.23 4.48
CA SER A 174 -1.04 -9.67 4.44
C SER A 174 -0.74 -10.36 5.77
N ILE A 175 0.20 -9.83 6.56
CA ILE A 175 0.58 -10.36 7.87
C ILE A 175 -0.40 -9.88 8.96
N ILE A 176 -0.66 -8.57 9.03
CA ILE A 176 -1.36 -7.95 10.17
C ILE A 176 -2.78 -7.48 9.83
N GLY A 177 -3.24 -7.67 8.59
CA GLY A 177 -4.50 -7.12 8.11
C GLY A 177 -4.44 -5.61 7.84
N ALA A 178 -5.60 -5.02 7.58
CA ALA A 178 -5.70 -3.61 7.19
C ALA A 178 -5.59 -2.66 8.40
N VAL A 179 -4.40 -2.09 8.63
CA VAL A 179 -4.16 -1.03 9.63
C VAL A 179 -4.01 0.35 8.98
N GLY A 180 -5.06 1.18 9.03
CA GLY A 180 -5.06 2.54 8.46
C GLY A 180 -4.41 3.60 9.35
N PHE A 181 -4.36 4.85 8.87
CA PHE A 181 -3.91 6.08 9.57
C PHE A 181 -2.44 6.17 9.97
N VAL A 182 -1.73 5.05 10.16
CA VAL A 182 -0.30 5.03 10.52
C VAL A 182 0.54 5.81 9.49
N GLY A 183 0.25 5.60 8.20
CA GLY A 183 0.93 6.28 7.10
C GLY A 183 0.61 7.77 6.96
N LEU A 184 -0.41 8.28 7.66
CA LEU A 184 -0.74 9.71 7.72
C LEU A 184 -0.16 10.37 8.97
N VAL A 185 -0.37 9.74 10.13
CA VAL A 185 -0.03 10.28 11.44
C VAL A 185 1.49 10.35 11.64
N ILE A 186 2.21 9.27 11.33
CA ILE A 186 3.66 9.20 11.58
C ILE A 186 4.43 10.28 10.80
N PRO A 187 4.27 10.42 9.46
CA PRO A 187 5.00 11.44 8.72
C PRO A 187 4.69 12.87 9.17
N HIS A 188 3.46 13.09 9.66
CA HIS A 188 3.05 14.40 10.15
C HIS A 188 3.75 14.73 11.47
N ILE A 189 3.78 13.78 12.41
CA ILE A 189 4.51 13.93 13.67
C ILE A 189 6.01 14.10 13.42
N THR A 190 6.62 13.28 12.55
CA THR A 190 8.05 13.40 12.26
C THR A 190 8.38 14.75 11.62
N ARG A 191 7.51 15.30 10.76
CA ARG A 191 7.70 16.65 10.19
C ARG A 191 7.60 17.75 11.22
N LEU A 192 6.71 17.61 12.21
CA LEU A 192 6.60 18.57 13.31
C LEU A 192 7.84 18.56 14.21
N LEU A 193 8.48 17.40 14.37
CA LEU A 193 9.66 17.23 15.23
C LEU A 193 11.00 17.53 14.53
N CYS A 194 11.17 17.09 13.28
CA CYS A 194 12.46 17.09 12.57
C CYS A 194 12.50 18.02 11.34
N GLY A 195 11.36 18.64 10.97
CA GLY A 195 11.23 19.48 9.77
C GLY A 195 10.84 18.70 8.50
N PRO A 196 10.66 19.40 7.36
CA PRO A 196 10.06 18.84 6.14
C PRO A 196 11.00 18.02 5.24
N GLY A 197 12.31 18.10 5.44
CA GLY A 197 13.31 17.45 4.57
C GLY A 197 13.43 15.95 4.82
N ILE A 198 13.54 15.15 3.74
CA ILE A 198 13.72 13.68 3.85
C ILE A 198 15.16 13.35 4.27
N ALA A 199 16.11 14.21 3.92
CA ALA A 199 17.51 14.14 4.35
C ALA A 199 17.78 14.77 5.73
N ALA A 200 16.75 15.24 6.45
CA ALA A 200 16.94 15.67 7.83
C ALA A 200 17.44 14.46 8.64
N PRO A 201 18.58 14.56 9.33
CA PRO A 201 19.15 13.43 10.04
C PRO A 201 18.12 12.95 11.06
N PHE A 202 17.71 11.68 10.94
CA PHE A 202 17.07 11.00 12.06
C PHE A 202 18.00 11.15 13.26
N PRO A 203 17.53 11.66 14.42
CA PRO A 203 18.33 11.69 15.64
C PRO A 203 18.69 10.27 16.09
#